data_AF-A0A6M0CAC6-F1
#
_entry.id   AF-A0A6M0CAC6-F1
#
_cell.length_a   1.000
_cell.length_b   1.000
_cell.length_c   1.000
_cell.angle_alpha   90.00
_cell.angle_beta   90.00
_cell.angle_gamma   90.00
#
_symmetry.space_group_name_H-M   'P 1'
#
loop_
_entity.id
_entity.type
_entity.pdbx_description
1 polymer ?
#
loop_
_entity_poly.entity_id
_entity_poly.type
_entity_poly.pdbx_seq_one_letter_code
_entity_poly.pdbx_strand_id
1 'polypeptide(L)' 'MTSIFIISHKIGKPLYEAMKLVTINPAKTINLSHDRGSLEVGKRADLITVHDDGIVPHLTSAIVNGRRVA' A
#
# COMPACT_ATOMS: atom_id res chain seq x y z
N MET A 1 -6.00 -5.03 3.07
CA MET A 1 -5.76 -4.00 2.03
C MET A 1 -7.06 -3.33 1.58
N THR A 2 -8.06 -4.09 1.13
CA THR A 2 -9.36 -3.57 0.64
C THR A 2 -10.04 -2.56 1.58
N SER A 3 -9.97 -2.74 2.90
CA SER A 3 -10.54 -1.82 3.89
C SER A 3 -10.03 -0.38 3.78
N ILE A 4 -8.82 -0.15 3.24
CA ILE A 4 -8.25 1.19 3.13
C ILE A 4 -9.00 2.07 2.13
N PHE A 5 -9.62 1.47 1.11
CA PHE A 5 -10.47 2.17 0.15
C PHE A 5 -11.72 2.70 0.85
N ILE A 6 -12.38 1.85 1.66
CA ILE A 6 -13.52 2.26 2.49
C ILE A 6 -13.12 3.38 3.46
N ILE A 7 -11.96 3.27 4.10
CA ILE A 7 -11.44 4.31 5.00
C ILE A 7 -11.26 5.63 4.24
N SER A 8 -10.64 5.59 3.05
CA SER A 8 -10.44 6.76 2.19
C SER A 8 -11.76 7.50 1.92
N HIS A 9 -12.81 6.76 1.54
CA HIS A 9 -14.15 7.31 1.33
C HIS A 9 -14.76 7.87 2.62
N LYS A 10 -14.67 7.14 3.73
CA LYS A 10 -15.25 7.57 5.02
C LYS A 10 -14.62 8.84 5.58
N ILE A 11 -13.32 9.03 5.39
CA ILE A 11 -12.60 10.20 5.90
C ILE A 11 -12.53 11.35 4.88
N GLY A 12 -13.07 11.16 3.67
CA GLY A 12 -13.10 12.18 2.62
C GLY A 12 -11.70 12.59 2.13
N LYS A 13 -10.71 11.70 2.20
CA LYS A 13 -9.33 11.98 1.76
C LYS A 13 -8.97 11.18 0.51
N PRO A 14 -7.99 11.66 -0.29
CA PRO A 14 -7.44 10.88 -1.39
C PRO A 14 -6.85 9.55 -0.91
N LEU A 15 -6.93 8.53 -1.76
CA LEU A 15 -6.47 7.18 -1.43
C LEU A 15 -5.01 7.15 -0.97
N TYR A 16 -4.12 7.91 -1.61
CA TYR A 16 -2.71 7.95 -1.23
C TYR A 16 -2.49 8.46 0.20
N GLU A 17 -3.39 9.28 0.76
CA GLU A 17 -3.30 9.71 2.16
C GLU A 17 -3.74 8.60 3.10
N ALA A 18 -4.84 7.93 2.80
CA ALA A 18 -5.31 6.78 3.57
C ALA A 18 -4.26 5.66 3.56
N MET A 19 -3.62 5.39 2.42
CA MET A 19 -2.55 4.39 2.29
C MET A 19 -1.40 4.61 3.27
N LYS A 20 -1.08 5.85 3.64
CA LYS A 20 0.01 6.14 4.59
C LYS A 20 -0.21 5.45 5.94
N LEU A 21 -1.47 5.27 6.36
CA LEU A 21 -1.85 4.61 7.62
C LEU A 21 -1.36 3.15 7.70
N VAL A 22 -1.19 2.49 6.56
CA VAL A 22 -0.83 1.07 6.46
C VAL A 22 0.47 0.83 5.68
N THR A 23 1.21 1.90 5.35
CA THR A 23 2.48 1.83 4.58
C THR A 23 3.58 2.64 5.27
N ILE A 24 3.77 3.90 4.91
CA ILE A 24 4.92 4.70 5.37
C ILE A 24 4.85 5.06 6.85
N ASN A 25 3.67 5.28 7.42
CA ASN A 25 3.55 5.65 8.83
C ASN A 25 3.98 4.51 9.76
N PRO A 26 3.45 3.27 9.66
CA PRO A 26 3.95 2.18 10.48
C PRO A 26 5.43 1.90 10.21
N ALA A 27 5.91 1.97 8.96
CA ALA A 27 7.32 1.80 8.64
C ALA A 27 8.22 2.82 9.36
N LYS A 28 7.81 4.10 9.44
CA LYS A 28 8.51 5.13 10.23
C LYS A 28 8.51 4.81 11.72
N THR A 29 7.37 4.40 12.28
CA THR A 29 7.22 4.08 13.71
C THR A 29 8.17 2.98 14.16
N ILE A 30 8.47 2.01 13.30
CA ILE A 30 9.39 0.90 13.59
C ILE A 30 10.77 1.06 12.91
N ASN A 31 11.10 2.28 12.49
CA ASN A 31 12.39 2.63 11.86
C ASN A 31 12.76 1.80 10.61
N LEU A 32 11.76 1.34 9.85
CA LEU A 32 11.92 0.63 8.57
C LEU A 32 11.67 1.51 7.34
N SER A 33 11.47 2.82 7.50
CA SER A 33 11.17 3.72 6.38
C SER A 33 12.30 3.87 5.35
N HIS A 34 13.52 3.49 5.73
CA HIS A 34 14.67 3.42 4.83
C HIS A 34 14.65 2.15 3.96
N ASP A 35 13.94 1.09 4.38
CA ASP A 35 13.85 -0.21 3.70
C ASP A 35 12.53 -0.37 2.94
N ARG A 36 11.39 0.09 3.50
CA ARG A 36 10.05 -0.12 2.92
C ARG A 36 9.02 0.95 3.31
N GLY A 37 7.79 0.77 2.82
CA GLY A 37 6.63 1.60 3.16
C GLY A 37 6.37 2.73 2.17
N SER A 38 7.19 2.88 1.14
CA SER A 38 6.96 3.79 0.01
C SER A 38 7.62 3.27 -1.27
N LEU A 39 7.19 3.81 -2.41
CA LEU A 39 7.71 3.45 -3.73
C LEU A 39 8.84 4.41 -4.10
N GLU A 40 10.07 4.02 -3.77
CA GLU A 40 11.29 4.81 -4.00
C GLU A 40 12.43 3.90 -4.46
N VAL A 41 13.32 4.41 -5.31
CA VAL A 41 14.51 3.67 -5.75
C VAL A 41 15.40 3.35 -4.55
N GLY A 42 15.96 2.14 -4.54
CA GLY A 42 16.83 1.65 -3.47
C GLY A 42 16.09 0.99 -2.30
N LYS A 43 14.76 1.08 -2.25
CA LYS A 43 13.94 0.35 -1.26
C LYS A 43 13.63 -1.06 -1.73
N ARG A 44 13.26 -1.90 -0.76
CA ARG A 44 12.81 -3.27 -0.99
C ARG A 44 11.58 -3.29 -1.90
N ALA A 45 11.61 -4.16 -2.91
CA ALA A 45 10.52 -4.34 -3.87
C ALA A 45 9.38 -5.20 -3.29
N ASP A 46 8.75 -4.71 -2.22
CA ASP A 46 7.50 -5.25 -1.67
C ASP A 46 6.33 -4.41 -2.20
N LEU A 47 5.58 -4.98 -3.14
CA LEU A 47 4.56 -4.27 -3.91
C LEU A 47 3.27 -5.09 -3.98
N ILE A 48 2.16 -4.38 -4.11
CA ILE A 48 0.87 -4.98 -4.45
C ILE A 48 0.23 -4.16 -5.55
N THR A 49 -0.43 -4.83 -6.48
CA THR A 49 -1.28 -4.17 -7.48
C THR A 49 -2.73 -4.43 -7.14
N VAL A 50 -3.55 -3.38 -7.25
CA VAL A 50 -4.97 -3.43 -6.96
C VAL A 50 -5.69 -2.83 -8.16
N HIS A 51 -6.68 -3.55 -8.66
CA HIS A 51 -7.64 -3.04 -9.63
C HIS A 51 -8.86 -2.53 -8.87
N ASP A 52 -9.29 -1.31 -9.17
CA ASP A 52 -10.47 -0.71 -8.59
C ASP A 52 -11.39 -0.25 -9.73
N ASP A 53 -12.54 -0.90 -9.86
CA ASP A 53 -13.58 -0.60 -10.84
C ASP A 53 -14.69 0.30 -10.26
N GLY A 54 -14.53 0.74 -9.01
CA GLY A 54 -15.51 1.54 -8.28
C GLY A 54 -16.60 0.71 -7.58
N ILE A 55 -16.58 -0.63 -7.69
CA ILE A 55 -17.48 -1.53 -6.96
C ILE A 55 -16.75 -2.10 -5.75
N VAL A 56 -15.69 -2.89 -6.00
CA VAL A 56 -14.85 -3.47 -4.96
C VAL A 56 -13.39 -3.50 -5.43
N PRO A 57 -12.43 -3.06 -4.60
CA PRO A 57 -11.02 -3.18 -4.95
C PRO A 57 -10.56 -4.64 -4.93
N HIS A 58 -10.00 -5.10 -6.04
CA HIS A 58 -9.49 -6.45 -6.25
C HIS A 58 -7.96 -6.45 -6.26
N LEU A 59 -7.34 -7.25 -5.39
CA LEU A 59 -5.88 -7.48 -5.43
C LEU A 59 -5.53 -8.30 -6.67
N THR A 60 -4.69 -7.77 -7.56
CA THR A 60 -4.31 -8.42 -8.81
C THR A 60 -2.96 -9.12 -8.75
N SER A 61 -2.04 -8.63 -7.92
CA SER A 61 -0.77 -9.32 -7.66
C SER A 61 -0.14 -8.87 -6.34
N ALA A 62 0.72 -9.73 -5.83
CA ALA A 62 1.63 -9.42 -4.73
C ALA A 62 3.06 -9.78 -5.10
N ILE A 63 3.99 -8.88 -4.79
CA ILE A 63 5.41 -9.00 -5.05
C ILE A 63 6.13 -8.81 -3.71
N VAL A 64 7.00 -9.75 -3.36
CA VAL A 64 7.79 -9.71 -2.12
C VAL A 64 9.26 -9.88 -2.49
N ASN A 65 10.11 -8.94 -2.08
CA ASN A 65 11.53 -8.86 -2.48
C ASN A 65 11.73 -9.05 -3.99
N GLY A 66 10.87 -8.43 -4.82
CA GLY A 66 10.95 -8.51 -6.28
C GLY A 66 10.44 -9.82 -6.89
N ARG A 67 9.92 -10.77 -6.10
CA ARG A 67 9.33 -12.01 -6.60
C ARG A 67 7.81 -11.97 -6.48
N ARG A 68 7.12 -12.30 -7.57
CA ARG A 68 5.66 -12.45 -7.54
C ARG A 68 5.26 -13.67 -6.71
N VAL A 69 4.35 -13.50 -5.77
CA VAL A 69 3.85 -14.55 -4.86
C VAL A 69 2.34 -14.81 -5.00
N ALA A 70 1.62 -13.91 -5.65
CA ALA A 70 0.22 -14.05 -6.09
C ALA A 70 0.00 -13.17 -7.35
#